data_AF-A0A8R1DRL4-F1
#
_entry.id   AF-A0A8R1DRL4-F1
#
_cell.length_a   1.000
_cell.length_b   1.000
_cell.length_c   1.000
_cell.angle_alpha   90.00
_cell.angle_beta   90.00
_cell.angle_gamma   90.00
#
_symmetry.space_group_name_H-M   'P 1'
#
loop_
_entity.id
_entity.type
_entity.pdbx_description
1 polymer ?
#
loop_
_entity_poly.entity_id
_entity_poly.type
_entity_poly.pdbx_seq_one_letter_code
_entity_poly.pdbx_strand_id
1 'polypeptide(L)'
;MSVVSQLIALAKHPSPSAATFTDVIYLTISAFKQPKPLFDDQQKKLAVSALGRSFPLFTAAFRQYDIGMNDDRRQNAQMSRSGLQFIADEMEDEPPIREKLQQLIESDHLKSIEEYIENTVGVEPENVTLEKIDLDKIPKSHYWWFYTNEDE
;
A
#
# COMPACT_ATOMS: atom_id res chain seq x y z
N MET A 1 11.65 3.67 -10.75
CA MET A 1 10.59 4.66 -11.08
C MET A 1 10.07 5.24 -9.77
N SER A 2 10.02 6.56 -9.59
CA SER A 2 9.58 7.17 -8.32
C SER A 2 8.08 6.95 -8.07
N VAL A 3 7.66 6.97 -6.79
CA VAL A 3 6.24 6.82 -6.41
C VAL A 3 5.38 7.92 -7.05
N VAL A 4 5.85 9.17 -7.10
CA VAL A 4 5.12 10.26 -7.75
C VAL A 4 4.89 10.01 -9.24
N SER A 5 5.85 9.41 -9.96
CA SER A 5 5.68 9.09 -11.38
C SER A 5 4.59 8.03 -11.58
N GLN A 6 4.54 7.04 -10.70
CA GLN A 6 3.53 5.97 -10.73
C GLN A 6 2.15 6.54 -10.40
N LEU A 7 2.04 7.43 -9.40
CA LEU A 7 0.79 8.13 -9.06
C LEU A 7 0.28 8.96 -10.24
N ILE A 8 1.16 9.73 -10.89
CA ILE A 8 0.78 10.55 -12.06
C ILE A 8 0.31 9.68 -13.22
N ALA A 9 0.94 8.53 -13.45
CA ALA A 9 0.51 7.58 -14.47
C ALA A 9 -0.88 7.01 -14.13
N LEU A 10 -1.06 6.55 -12.90
CA LEU A 10 -2.32 6.00 -12.40
C LEU A 10 -3.48 7.01 -12.49
N ALA A 11 -3.21 8.29 -12.18
CA ALA A 11 -4.19 9.37 -12.25
C ALA A 11 -4.68 9.72 -13.67
N LYS A 12 -4.06 9.15 -14.73
CA LYS A 12 -4.53 9.29 -16.11
C LYS A 12 -5.61 8.28 -16.47
N HIS A 13 -5.83 7.25 -15.64
CA HIS A 13 -6.83 6.24 -15.92
C HIS A 13 -8.22 6.73 -15.50
N PRO A 14 -9.23 6.64 -16.39
CA PRO A 14 -10.56 7.16 -16.12
C PRO A 14 -11.38 6.25 -15.20
N SER A 15 -11.05 4.95 -15.14
CA SER A 15 -11.85 3.96 -14.42
C SER A 15 -11.01 2.76 -13.96
N PRO A 16 -11.52 2.00 -12.97
CA PRO A 16 -10.94 0.72 -12.57
C PRO A 16 -10.81 -0.30 -13.71
N SER A 17 -9.75 -1.10 -13.69
CA SER A 17 -9.45 -2.18 -14.63
C SER A 17 -8.42 -3.14 -14.00
N ALA A 18 -8.24 -4.32 -14.58
CA ALA A 18 -7.23 -5.27 -14.09
C ALA A 18 -5.80 -4.68 -14.05
N ALA A 19 -5.46 -3.83 -15.03
CA ALA A 19 -4.18 -3.12 -15.06
C ALA A 19 -4.08 -2.13 -13.88
N THR A 20 -5.08 -1.28 -13.69
CA THR A 20 -5.03 -0.27 -12.62
C THR A 20 -5.06 -0.87 -11.21
N PHE A 21 -5.66 -2.05 -11.04
CA PHE A 21 -5.55 -2.79 -9.77
C PHE A 21 -4.11 -3.19 -9.48
N THR A 22 -3.47 -3.78 -10.48
CA THR A 22 -2.07 -4.21 -10.42
C THR A 22 -1.16 -3.01 -10.16
N ASP A 23 -1.41 -1.89 -10.85
CA ASP A 23 -0.63 -0.65 -10.71
C ASP A 23 -0.77 -0.05 -9.30
N VAL A 24 -1.97 -0.07 -8.70
CA VAL A 24 -2.15 0.40 -7.31
C VAL A 24 -1.34 -0.45 -6.34
N ILE A 25 -1.41 -1.78 -6.45
CA ILE A 25 -0.68 -2.68 -5.53
C ILE A 25 0.83 -2.53 -5.72
N TYR A 26 1.32 -2.43 -6.95
CA TYR A 26 2.75 -2.18 -7.17
C TYR A 26 3.18 -0.81 -6.65
N LEU A 27 2.33 0.20 -6.78
CA LEU A 27 2.62 1.55 -6.29
C LEU A 27 2.77 1.58 -4.78
N THR A 28 1.85 0.96 -4.04
CA THR A 28 1.92 0.92 -2.58
C THR A 28 3.09 0.06 -2.11
N ILE A 29 3.37 -1.10 -2.75
CA ILE A 29 4.58 -1.88 -2.46
C ILE A 29 5.85 -1.05 -2.75
N SER A 30 5.87 -0.29 -3.85
CA SER A 30 6.98 0.59 -4.19
C SER A 30 7.16 1.71 -3.16
N ALA A 31 6.07 2.22 -2.58
CA ALA A 31 6.13 3.20 -1.51
C ALA A 31 6.71 2.60 -0.24
N PHE A 32 6.31 1.38 0.13
CA PHE A 32 6.86 0.65 1.26
C PHE A 32 8.39 0.42 1.13
N LYS A 33 8.87 0.14 -0.08
CA LYS A 33 10.29 -0.13 -0.34
C LYS A 33 11.16 1.15 -0.45
N GLN A 34 10.59 2.36 -0.37
CA GLN A 34 11.32 3.62 -0.51
C GLN A 34 11.59 4.31 0.84
N PRO A 35 12.73 5.00 0.99
CA PRO A 35 13.03 5.79 2.19
C PRO A 35 12.12 7.02 2.30
N LYS A 36 11.96 7.55 3.52
CA LYS A 36 11.35 8.88 3.73
C LYS A 36 12.31 10.02 3.38
N PRO A 37 11.80 11.17 2.93
CA PRO A 37 10.41 11.39 2.50
C PRO A 37 10.14 10.73 1.14
N LEU A 38 8.89 10.30 0.89
CA LEU A 38 8.48 9.74 -0.41
C LEU A 38 8.47 10.81 -1.52
N PHE A 39 8.13 12.03 -1.13
CA PHE A 39 7.97 13.16 -2.01
C PHE A 39 8.83 14.30 -1.51
N ASP A 40 9.67 14.86 -2.38
CA ASP A 40 10.25 16.16 -2.11
C ASP A 40 9.17 17.26 -2.16
N ASP A 41 9.51 18.45 -1.67
CA ASP A 41 8.59 19.60 -1.62
C ASP A 41 8.01 19.97 -3.00
N GLN A 42 8.76 19.75 -4.07
CA GLN A 42 8.30 20.04 -5.44
C GLN A 42 7.29 18.99 -5.92
N GLN A 43 7.49 17.74 -5.53
CA GLN A 43 6.65 16.60 -5.89
C GLN A 43 5.36 16.52 -5.08
N LYS A 44 5.33 17.05 -3.85
CA LYS A 44 4.18 16.93 -2.94
C LYS A 44 2.88 17.42 -3.56
N LYS A 45 2.88 18.58 -4.22
CA LYS A 45 1.70 19.12 -4.93
C LYS A 45 1.23 18.22 -6.08
N LEU A 46 2.16 17.61 -6.81
CA LEU A 46 1.84 16.67 -7.89
C LEU A 46 1.24 15.39 -7.33
N ALA A 47 1.80 14.87 -6.23
CA ALA A 47 1.29 13.70 -5.54
C ALA A 47 -0.13 13.91 -5.03
N VAL A 48 -0.41 15.05 -4.37
CA VAL A 48 -1.75 15.44 -3.90
C VAL A 48 -2.76 15.47 -5.04
N SER A 49 -2.42 16.15 -6.15
CA SER A 49 -3.29 16.24 -7.33
C SER A 49 -3.53 14.87 -7.99
N ALA A 50 -2.49 14.02 -8.04
CA ALA A 50 -2.60 12.69 -8.60
C ALA A 50 -3.47 11.78 -7.70
N LEU A 51 -3.21 11.75 -6.39
CA LEU A 51 -3.96 11.00 -5.39
C LEU A 51 -5.45 11.35 -5.42
N GLY A 52 -5.77 12.66 -5.48
CA GLY A 52 -7.16 13.10 -5.55
C GLY A 52 -7.92 12.56 -6.77
N ARG A 53 -7.23 12.40 -7.91
CA ARG A 53 -7.81 11.84 -9.16
C ARG A 53 -7.84 10.32 -9.16
N SER A 54 -6.81 9.68 -8.62
CA SER A 54 -6.69 8.22 -8.61
C SER A 54 -7.40 7.54 -7.44
N PHE A 55 -7.89 8.27 -6.44
CA PHE A 55 -8.48 7.69 -5.23
C PHE A 55 -9.54 6.60 -5.48
N PRO A 56 -10.50 6.75 -6.43
CA PRO A 56 -11.46 5.68 -6.73
C PRO A 56 -10.79 4.38 -7.22
N LEU A 57 -9.62 4.48 -7.85
CA LEU A 57 -8.83 3.32 -8.29
C LEU A 57 -8.22 2.59 -7.09
N PHE A 58 -7.78 3.32 -6.06
CA PHE A 58 -7.30 2.73 -4.82
C PHE A 58 -8.40 1.92 -4.12
N THR A 59 -9.58 2.51 -3.93
CA THR A 59 -10.72 1.82 -3.32
C THR A 59 -11.09 0.55 -4.09
N ALA A 60 -11.15 0.63 -5.42
CA ALA A 60 -11.49 -0.52 -6.24
C ALA A 60 -10.40 -1.60 -6.22
N ALA A 61 -9.13 -1.22 -6.19
CA ALA A 61 -8.00 -2.14 -6.13
C ALA A 61 -7.97 -2.92 -4.82
N PHE A 62 -8.11 -2.25 -3.67
CA PHE A 62 -8.10 -2.95 -2.37
C PHE A 62 -9.33 -3.84 -2.17
N ARG A 63 -10.50 -3.45 -2.67
CA ARG A 63 -11.66 -4.34 -2.75
C ARG A 63 -11.39 -5.58 -3.59
N GLN A 64 -10.77 -5.41 -4.76
CA GLN A 64 -10.42 -6.53 -5.62
C GLN A 64 -9.33 -7.41 -4.99
N TYR A 65 -8.43 -6.81 -4.23
CA TYR A 65 -7.35 -7.51 -3.56
C TYR A 65 -7.89 -8.41 -2.44
N ASP A 66 -8.82 -7.90 -1.65
CA ASP A 66 -9.56 -8.62 -0.61
C ASP A 66 -10.28 -9.85 -1.19
N ILE A 67 -11.06 -9.67 -2.27
CA ILE A 67 -11.75 -10.79 -2.96
C ILE A 67 -10.76 -11.88 -3.42
N GLY A 68 -9.56 -11.47 -3.85
CA GLY A 68 -8.54 -12.36 -4.38
C GLY A 68 -7.48 -12.75 -3.36
N MET A 69 -7.75 -12.61 -2.06
CA MET A 69 -6.76 -12.85 -1.02
C MET A 69 -6.48 -14.36 -0.88
N ASN A 70 -5.20 -14.70 -0.75
CA ASN A 70 -4.72 -16.06 -0.52
C ASN A 70 -3.30 -16.02 0.11
N ASP A 71 -2.76 -17.17 0.48
CA ASP A 71 -1.46 -17.27 1.16
C ASP A 71 -0.30 -16.73 0.29
N ASP A 72 -0.35 -16.96 -1.02
CA ASP A 72 0.65 -16.44 -1.98
C ASP A 72 0.70 -14.91 -2.02
N ARG A 73 -0.41 -14.26 -1.69
CA ARG A 73 -0.56 -12.79 -1.74
C ARG A 73 -0.28 -12.13 -0.40
N ARG A 74 -0.14 -12.90 0.69
CA ARG A 74 0.00 -12.39 2.07
C ARG A 74 1.12 -11.37 2.23
N GLN A 75 2.32 -11.70 1.76
CA GLN A 75 3.48 -10.80 1.89
C GLN A 75 3.31 -9.51 1.08
N ASN A 76 2.79 -9.61 -0.14
CA ASN A 76 2.49 -8.44 -0.98
C ASN A 76 1.39 -7.57 -0.36
N ALA A 77 0.41 -8.19 0.32
CA ALA A 77 -0.67 -7.47 0.98
C ALA A 77 -0.16 -6.70 2.20
N GLN A 78 0.72 -7.31 3.01
CA GLN A 78 1.43 -6.63 4.11
C GLN A 78 2.23 -5.41 3.61
N MET A 79 3.04 -5.59 2.55
CA MET A 79 3.81 -4.51 1.95
C MET A 79 2.91 -3.40 1.39
N SER A 80 1.86 -3.78 0.66
CA SER A 80 0.90 -2.84 0.07
C SER A 80 0.16 -2.03 1.15
N ARG A 81 -0.29 -2.69 2.22
CA ARG A 81 -0.96 -2.05 3.34
C ARG A 81 -0.05 -1.06 4.08
N SER A 82 1.18 -1.48 4.36
CA SER A 82 2.21 -0.63 4.98
C SER A 82 2.56 0.56 4.08
N GLY A 83 2.68 0.34 2.78
CA GLY A 83 2.94 1.40 1.80
C GLY A 83 1.79 2.40 1.66
N LEU A 84 0.54 1.96 1.79
CA LEU A 84 -0.61 2.85 1.85
C LEU A 84 -0.55 3.77 3.08
N GLN A 85 -0.20 3.23 4.25
CA GLN A 85 0.03 4.03 5.46
C GLN A 85 1.12 5.07 5.23
N PHE A 86 2.23 4.65 4.62
CA PHE A 86 3.36 5.52 4.30
C PHE A 86 2.95 6.71 3.43
N ILE A 87 2.15 6.45 2.39
CA ILE A 87 1.59 7.51 1.54
C ILE A 87 0.65 8.42 2.35
N ALA A 88 -0.21 7.87 3.21
CA ALA A 88 -1.14 8.65 4.03
C ALA A 88 -0.42 9.58 5.02
N ASP A 89 0.67 9.12 5.61
CA ASP A 89 1.44 9.89 6.58
C ASP A 89 2.24 11.03 5.92
N GLU A 90 2.71 10.84 4.69
CA GLU A 90 3.35 11.93 3.92
C GLU A 90 2.37 13.07 3.56
N MET A 91 1.05 12.80 3.61
CA MET A 91 -0.01 13.77 3.37
C MET A 91 -0.49 14.48 4.65
N GLU A 92 0.28 14.45 5.74
CA GLU A 92 -0.07 15.13 7.01
C GLU A 92 -0.48 16.59 6.84
N ASP A 93 0.22 17.33 5.98
CA ASP A 93 -0.06 18.74 5.68
C ASP A 93 -1.25 18.96 4.73
N GLU A 94 -1.90 17.89 4.26
CA GLU A 94 -2.97 17.90 3.27
C GLU A 94 -4.20 17.12 3.78
N PRO A 95 -4.90 17.63 4.81
CA PRO A 95 -5.93 16.89 5.55
C PRO A 95 -7.00 16.22 4.67
N PRO A 96 -7.56 16.87 3.63
CA PRO A 96 -8.60 16.25 2.82
C PRO A 96 -8.16 14.98 2.07
N ILE A 97 -6.88 14.89 1.68
CA ILE A 97 -6.35 13.69 1.03
C ILE A 97 -5.99 12.65 2.09
N ARG A 98 -5.35 13.08 3.18
CA ARG A 98 -5.01 12.19 4.29
C ARG A 98 -6.24 11.50 4.86
N GLU A 99 -7.32 12.23 5.13
CA GLU A 99 -8.58 11.68 5.65
C GLU A 99 -9.17 10.61 4.72
N LYS A 100 -9.16 10.84 3.40
CA LYS A 100 -9.60 9.85 2.43
C LYS A 100 -8.76 8.57 2.48
N LEU A 101 -7.43 8.72 2.59
CA LEU A 101 -6.52 7.58 2.71
C LEU A 101 -6.72 6.84 4.03
N GLN A 102 -6.93 7.54 5.14
CA GLN A 102 -7.26 6.94 6.44
C GLN A 102 -8.59 6.20 6.40
N GLN A 103 -9.62 6.77 5.77
CA GLN A 103 -10.91 6.07 5.57
C GLN A 103 -10.76 4.79 4.74
N LEU A 104 -9.88 4.78 3.73
CA LEU A 104 -9.58 3.58 2.97
C LEU A 104 -8.86 2.55 3.86
N ILE A 105 -7.87 3.00 4.63
CA ILE A 105 -7.14 2.18 5.61
C ILE A 105 -8.08 1.52 6.62
N GLU A 106 -9.06 2.26 7.12
CA GLU A 106 -10.05 1.80 8.11
C GLU A 106 -11.24 1.05 7.49
N SER A 107 -11.25 0.86 6.17
CA SER A 107 -12.35 0.21 5.46
C SER A 107 -12.45 -1.29 5.76
N ASP A 108 -13.65 -1.84 5.65
CA ASP A 108 -13.92 -3.27 5.89
C ASP A 108 -13.05 -4.19 5.01
N HIS A 109 -12.75 -3.78 3.78
CA HIS A 109 -11.90 -4.56 2.88
C HIS A 109 -10.45 -4.63 3.37
N LEU A 110 -9.90 -3.52 3.87
CA LEU A 110 -8.56 -3.56 4.42
C LEU A 110 -8.51 -4.29 5.76
N LYS A 111 -9.51 -4.12 6.62
CA LYS A 111 -9.64 -4.91 7.84
C LYS A 111 -9.73 -6.41 7.56
N SER A 112 -10.50 -6.83 6.56
CA SER A 112 -10.59 -8.23 6.12
C SER A 112 -9.24 -8.77 5.65
N ILE A 113 -8.49 -8.00 4.85
CA ILE A 113 -7.12 -8.35 4.45
C ILE A 113 -6.20 -8.48 5.68
N GLU A 114 -6.31 -7.54 6.60
CA GLU A 114 -5.54 -7.52 7.85
C GLU A 114 -5.82 -8.78 8.69
N GLU A 115 -7.09 -9.09 8.94
CA GLU A 115 -7.52 -10.29 9.64
C GLU A 115 -7.07 -11.58 8.94
N TYR A 116 -7.15 -11.64 7.60
CA TYR A 116 -6.67 -12.81 6.85
C TYR A 116 -5.18 -13.03 7.08
N ILE A 117 -4.38 -11.97 7.00
CA ILE A 117 -2.93 -12.06 7.20
C ILE A 117 -2.60 -12.51 8.62
N GLU A 118 -3.29 -11.98 9.64
CA GLU A 118 -3.15 -12.38 11.04
C GLU A 118 -3.47 -13.86 11.25
N ASN A 119 -4.57 -14.34 10.68
CA ASN A 119 -5.05 -15.71 10.86
C ASN A 119 -4.23 -16.75 10.08
N THR A 120 -3.41 -16.33 9.12
CA THR A 120 -2.61 -17.21 8.27
C THR A 120 -1.11 -17.13 8.58
N VAL A 121 -0.69 -16.44 9.65
CA VAL A 121 0.72 -16.44 10.06
C VAL A 121 1.23 -17.88 10.24
N GLY A 122 2.39 -18.19 9.65
CA GLY A 122 2.99 -19.52 9.68
C GLY A 122 2.49 -20.50 8.60
N VAL A 123 1.45 -20.15 7.84
CA VAL A 123 1.03 -20.94 6.67
C VAL A 123 1.99 -20.66 5.51
N GLU A 124 2.57 -21.70 4.91
CA GLU A 124 3.50 -21.57 3.79
C GLU A 124 2.74 -21.27 2.47
N PRO A 125 3.16 -20.29 1.66
CA PRO A 125 2.58 -20.08 0.34
C PRO A 125 2.86 -21.26 -0.59
N GLU A 126 1.95 -21.51 -1.53
CA GLU A 126 2.01 -22.66 -2.44
C GLU A 126 2.86 -22.36 -3.69
N ASN A 127 2.76 -21.14 -4.23
CA ASN A 127 3.26 -20.81 -5.57
C ASN A 127 4.32 -19.70 -5.58
N VAL A 128 4.66 -19.13 -4.42
CA VAL A 128 5.64 -18.05 -4.32
C VAL A 128 6.66 -18.31 -3.22
N THR A 129 7.90 -17.88 -3.44
CA THR A 129 8.91 -17.84 -2.39
C THR A 129 8.85 -16.49 -1.68
N LEU A 130 8.78 -16.50 -0.36
CA LEU A 130 8.78 -15.27 0.43
C LEU A 130 10.12 -14.53 0.25
N GLU A 131 10.04 -13.24 -0.07
CA GLU A 131 11.22 -12.38 -0.16
C GLU A 131 11.73 -12.03 1.25
N LYS A 132 13.05 -12.00 1.45
CA LYS A 132 13.62 -11.41 2.66
C LYS A 132 13.48 -9.89 2.59
N ILE A 133 12.77 -9.30 3.54
CA ILE A 133 12.50 -7.86 3.55
C ILE A 133 13.51 -7.15 4.46
N ASP A 134 14.18 -6.13 3.91
CA ASP A 134 15.03 -5.22 4.68
C ASP A 134 14.15 -4.18 5.37
N LEU A 135 13.88 -4.39 6.66
CA LEU A 135 13.07 -3.48 7.46
C LEU A 135 13.88 -2.29 8.00
N ASP A 136 15.23 -2.32 7.97
CA ASP A 136 16.07 -1.31 8.65
C ASP A 136 15.90 0.11 8.08
N LYS A 137 15.35 0.23 6.86
CA LYS A 137 15.12 1.51 6.17
C LYS A 137 13.69 2.03 6.28
N ILE A 138 12.82 1.32 7.00
CA ILE A 138 11.39 1.62 7.10
C ILE A 138 11.10 2.06 8.55
N PRO A 139 10.43 3.21 8.78
CA PRO A 139 10.15 3.64 10.15
C PRO A 139 9.12 2.72 10.79
N LYS A 140 9.38 2.31 12.05
CA LYS A 140 8.57 1.30 12.74
C LYS A 140 7.08 1.62 12.85
N SER A 141 6.73 2.91 12.90
CA SER A 141 5.34 3.37 12.94
C SER A 141 4.51 3.03 11.70
N HIS A 142 5.15 2.56 10.62
CA HIS A 142 4.50 2.18 9.37
C HIS A 142 4.50 0.67 9.15
N TYR A 143 4.99 -0.11 10.13
CA TYR A 143 4.92 -1.56 10.09
C TYR A 143 3.51 -2.01 10.38
N TRP A 144 2.81 -2.41 9.33
CA TRP A 144 1.80 -3.45 9.45
C TRP A 144 2.47 -4.78 9.04
N TRP A 145 3.44 -5.22 9.85
CA TRP A 145 4.31 -6.37 9.58
C TRP A 145 4.31 -7.32 10.78
N PHE A 146 3.98 -8.59 10.57
CA PHE A 146 3.89 -9.62 11.62
C PHE A 146 5.18 -10.36 11.96
N TYR A 147 6.34 -9.81 11.57
CA TYR A 147 7.62 -10.34 12.02
C TYR A 147 8.39 -9.27 12.76
N THR A 148 8.08 -9.12 14.04
CA THR A 148 9.16 -8.92 15.01
C THR A 148 9.99 -10.19 14.98
N ASN A 149 11.18 -10.13 14.40
CA ASN A 149 12.27 -10.94 14.91
C ASN A 149 12.54 -10.44 16.34
N GLU A 150 11.67 -10.80 17.27
CA GLU A 150 11.98 -10.81 18.69
C GLU A 150 12.06 -12.28 19.06
N ASP A 151 13.30 -12.75 19.03
CA ASP A 151 13.87 -13.87 19.78
C ASP A 151 13.21 -15.27 19.63
N GLU A 152 13.80 -16.08 18.74
CA GLU A 152 14.38 -17.40 19.09
C GLU A 152 15.49 -17.81 18.11
#